data_AF-A0A1V5FAQ3-F1
#
_entry.id   AF-A0A1V5FAQ3-F1
#
_cell.length_a   1.000
_cell.length_b   1.000
_cell.length_c   1.000
_cell.angle_alpha   90.00
_cell.angle_beta   90.00
_cell.angle_gamma   90.00
#
_symmetry.space_group_name_H-M   'P 1'
#
loop_
_entity.id
_entity.type
_entity.pdbx_description
1 polymer ?
#
loop_
_entity_poly.entity_id
_entity_poly.type
_entity_poly.pdbx_seq_one_letter_code
_entity_poly.pdbx_strand_id
1 'polypeptide(L)'
;MEWKLRGFLTERGVNVVDEWYENLPPKAQARFVVIWQYLSVRPISEWIRPYSDTLESGLREIRMEVLNIQYRPIGCFGPHDREVFTILICAQERDTKLVPRNALSLAAARRAIILNDRRRASDSRILE
;
A
#
# COMPACT_ATOMS: atom_id res chain seq x y z
N MET A 1 15.66 -11.99 -0.87
CA MET A 1 15.31 -10.64 -0.37
C MET A 1 13.80 -10.63 -0.24
N GLU A 2 13.29 -10.28 0.93
CA GLU A 2 11.86 -10.28 1.21
C GLU A 2 11.44 -8.93 1.78
N TRP A 3 10.57 -8.22 1.07
CA TRP A 3 9.97 -6.98 1.55
C TRP A 3 8.94 -7.29 2.63
N LYS A 4 8.98 -6.53 3.73
CA LYS A 4 7.94 -6.56 4.76
C LYS A 4 6.82 -5.58 4.44
N LEU A 5 5.58 -5.98 4.73
CA LEU A 5 4.41 -5.13 4.57
C LEU A 5 4.18 -4.34 5.86
N ARG A 6 4.20 -3.02 5.73
CA ARG A 6 3.71 -2.12 6.76
C ARG A 6 2.52 -1.33 6.26
N GLY A 7 1.72 -0.88 7.21
CA GLY A 7 0.70 0.13 7.00
C GLY A 7 0.98 1.39 7.80
N PHE A 8 0.47 2.51 7.29
CA PHE A 8 0.42 3.74 8.07
C PHE A 8 -0.49 3.54 9.30
N LEU A 9 0.03 3.84 10.48
CA LEU A 9 -0.73 3.86 11.72
C LEU A 9 -1.38 5.24 11.85
N THR A 10 -2.70 5.31 11.92
CA THR A 10 -3.43 6.58 12.11
C THR A 10 -3.27 7.11 13.54
N GLU A 11 -3.68 8.36 13.79
CA GLU A 11 -3.59 8.97 15.14
C GLU A 11 -4.43 8.20 16.18
N ARG A 12 -5.44 7.47 15.70
CA ARG A 12 -6.30 6.59 16.50
C ARG A 12 -5.68 5.22 16.77
N GLY A 13 -4.45 4.96 16.31
CA GLY A 13 -3.80 3.66 16.45
C GLY A 13 -4.30 2.59 15.49
N VAL A 14 -4.99 2.97 14.41
CA VAL A 14 -5.51 2.04 13.40
C VAL A 14 -4.51 1.89 12.26
N ASN A 15 -4.10 0.66 11.94
CA ASN A 15 -3.30 0.36 10.76
C ASN A 15 -4.22 0.37 9.51
N VAL A 16 -3.95 1.28 8.57
CA VAL A 16 -4.81 1.48 7.39
C VAL A 16 -4.91 0.27 6.47
N VAL A 17 -3.92 -0.62 6.47
CA VAL A 17 -3.90 -1.81 5.61
C VAL A 17 -4.75 -2.90 6.22
N ASP A 18 -4.59 -3.12 7.53
CA ASP A 18 -5.38 -4.10 8.27
C ASP A 18 -6.87 -3.73 8.22
N GLU A 19 -7.22 -2.47 8.54
CA GLU A 19 -8.60 -1.98 8.49
C GLU A 19 -9.19 -2.13 7.07
N TRP A 20 -8.43 -1.76 6.04
CA TRP A 20 -8.89 -1.90 4.66
C TRP A 20 -9.10 -3.38 4.29
N TYR A 21 -8.15 -4.25 4.64
CA TYR A 21 -8.18 -5.67 4.31
C TYR A 21 -9.34 -6.40 4.99
N GLU A 22 -9.58 -6.14 6.28
CA GLU A 22 -10.70 -6.72 7.03
C GLU A 22 -12.06 -6.39 6.40
N ASN A 23 -12.17 -5.24 5.71
CA ASN A 23 -13.39 -4.81 5.03
C ASN A 23 -13.47 -5.23 3.54
N LEU A 24 -12.45 -5.92 3.01
CA LEU A 24 -12.49 -6.41 1.63
C LEU A 24 -13.37 -7.66 1.48
N PRO A 25 -14.04 -7.85 0.33
CA PRO A 25 -14.62 -9.14 -0.01
C PRO A 25 -13.55 -10.26 -0.02
N PRO A 26 -13.89 -11.51 0.34
CA PRO A 26 -12.90 -12.60 0.43
C PRO A 26 -12.06 -12.81 -0.84
N LYS A 27 -12.66 -12.62 -2.03
CA LYS A 27 -11.92 -12.70 -3.30
C LYS A 27 -10.87 -11.60 -3.45
N ALA A 28 -11.15 -10.39 -2.95
CA ALA A 28 -10.21 -9.27 -2.98
C ALA A 28 -9.11 -9.43 -1.93
N GLN A 29 -9.43 -9.97 -0.74
CA GLN A 29 -8.45 -10.36 0.27
C GLN A 29 -7.44 -11.37 -0.29
N ALA A 30 -7.93 -12.47 -0.87
CA ALA A 30 -7.08 -13.50 -1.46
C ALA A 30 -6.19 -12.94 -2.60
N ARG A 31 -6.77 -12.11 -3.47
CA ARG A 31 -6.00 -11.47 -4.54
C ARG A 31 -4.92 -10.53 -4.01
N PHE A 32 -5.21 -9.77 -2.95
CA PHE A 32 -4.24 -8.88 -2.34
C PHE A 32 -3.06 -9.67 -1.76
N VAL A 33 -3.33 -10.76 -1.04
CA VAL A 33 -2.28 -11.65 -0.50
C VAL A 33 -1.40 -12.19 -1.63
N VAL A 34 -1.98 -12.68 -2.72
CA VAL A 34 -1.22 -13.20 -3.87
C VAL A 34 -0.34 -12.13 -4.51
N ILE A 35 -0.88 -10.92 -4.74
CA ILE A 35 -0.11 -9.82 -5.34
C ILE A 35 1.00 -9.38 -4.40
N TRP A 36 0.72 -9.30 -3.10
CA TRP A 36 1.72 -8.95 -2.11
C TRP A 36 2.86 -9.98 -2.07
N GLN A 37 2.55 -11.28 -1.94
CA GLN A 37 3.55 -12.36 -1.95
C GLN A 37 4.37 -12.36 -3.24
N TYR A 38 3.76 -12.04 -4.38
CA TYR A 38 4.46 -11.88 -5.64
C TYR A 38 5.46 -10.71 -5.59
N LEU A 39 5.03 -9.54 -5.14
CA LEU A 39 5.88 -8.35 -5.09
C LEU A 39 6.97 -8.48 -4.01
N SER A 40 6.65 -9.08 -2.86
CA SER A 40 7.53 -9.08 -1.68
C SER A 40 8.83 -9.86 -1.89
N VAL A 41 8.85 -10.84 -2.79
CA VAL A 41 10.05 -11.64 -3.07
C VAL A 41 10.90 -11.10 -4.23
N ARG A 42 10.52 -9.94 -4.79
CA ARG A 42 11.14 -9.36 -5.99
C ARG A 42 11.90 -8.08 -5.70
N PRO A 43 13.00 -7.78 -6.42
CA PRO A 43 13.68 -6.50 -6.32
C PRO A 43 12.78 -5.35 -6.79
N ILE A 44 13.00 -4.13 -6.28
CA ILE A 44 12.20 -2.94 -6.64
C ILE A 44 12.14 -2.72 -8.16
N SER A 45 13.21 -3.04 -8.89
CA SER A 45 13.27 -2.92 -10.35
C SER A 45 12.23 -3.76 -11.09
N GLU A 46 11.69 -4.80 -10.45
CA GLU A 46 10.64 -5.67 -10.98
C GLU A 46 9.24 -5.30 -10.48
N TRP A 47 9.10 -4.27 -9.63
CA TRP A 47 7.79 -3.75 -9.23
C TRP A 47 7.27 -2.87 -10.37
N ILE A 48 6.76 -3.51 -11.40
CA ILE A 48 6.23 -2.88 -12.62
C ILE A 48 4.84 -3.40 -12.94
N ARG A 49 4.26 -2.87 -14.02
CA ARG A 49 2.95 -3.32 -14.51
C ARG A 49 2.98 -4.81 -14.84
N PRO A 50 1.90 -5.57 -14.58
CA PRO A 50 0.56 -5.07 -14.25
C PRO A 50 0.30 -4.81 -12.75
N TYR A 51 1.21 -5.20 -11.85
CA TYR A 51 0.94 -5.27 -10.41
C TYR A 51 1.41 -4.07 -9.60
N SER A 52 2.29 -3.24 -10.16
CA SER A 52 2.72 -2.00 -9.53
C SER A 52 3.01 -0.94 -10.58
N ASP A 53 2.93 0.32 -10.20
CA ASP A 53 3.44 1.42 -11.01
C ASP A 53 4.06 2.51 -10.15
N THR A 54 5.01 3.24 -10.71
CA THR A 54 5.65 4.37 -10.03
C THR A 54 4.76 5.59 -10.13
N LEU A 55 4.55 6.27 -9.01
CA LEU A 55 3.86 7.54 -8.94
C LEU A 55 4.86 8.66 -8.66
N GLU A 56 4.41 9.90 -8.75
CA GLU A 56 5.23 11.05 -8.43
C GLU A 56 5.71 11.05 -6.95
N SER A 57 6.72 11.86 -6.65
CA SER A 57 7.18 12.10 -5.27
C SER A 57 7.65 10.86 -4.49
N GLY A 58 8.15 9.84 -5.20
CA GLY A 58 8.65 8.60 -4.59
C GLY A 58 7.53 7.71 -4.03
N LEU A 59 6.29 7.95 -4.45
CA LEU A 59 5.16 7.08 -4.18
C LEU A 59 5.08 5.97 -5.22
N ARG A 60 4.41 4.89 -4.85
CA ARG A 60 4.19 3.73 -5.71
C ARG A 60 2.81 3.17 -5.42
N GLU A 61 2.12 2.75 -6.47
CA GLU A 61 0.87 2.01 -6.31
C GLU A 61 1.09 0.51 -6.46
N ILE A 62 0.28 -0.24 -5.73
CA ILE A 62 -0.03 -1.63 -6.02
C ILE A 62 -1.33 -1.64 -6.82
N ARG A 63 -1.36 -2.40 -7.90
CA ARG A 63 -2.49 -2.45 -8.84
C ARG A 63 -3.15 -3.80 -8.72
N MET A 64 -4.43 -3.78 -8.34
CA MET A 64 -5.26 -4.97 -8.22
C MET A 64 -6.64 -4.70 -8.82
N GLU A 65 -7.17 -5.64 -9.60
CA GLU A 65 -8.54 -5.59 -10.09
C GLU A 65 -9.27 -6.88 -9.70
N VAL A 66 -10.40 -6.72 -9.01
CA VAL A 66 -11.24 -7.83 -8.52
C VAL A 66 -12.69 -7.38 -8.48
N LEU A 67 -13.60 -8.21 -8.99
CA LEU A 67 -15.05 -7.94 -8.98
C LEU A 67 -15.40 -6.58 -9.60
N ASN A 68 -14.76 -6.22 -10.73
CA ASN A 68 -14.90 -4.94 -11.42
C ASN A 68 -14.51 -3.70 -10.58
N ILE A 69 -13.78 -3.90 -9.47
CA ILE A 69 -13.23 -2.83 -8.65
C ILE A 69 -11.73 -2.80 -8.85
N GLN A 70 -11.21 -1.63 -9.25
CA GLN A 70 -9.78 -1.39 -9.40
C GLN A 70 -9.24 -0.81 -8.10
N TYR A 71 -8.58 -1.62 -7.29
CA TYR A 71 -7.89 -1.19 -6.09
C TYR A 71 -6.50 -0.64 -6.45
N ARG A 72 -6.14 0.44 -5.77
CA ARG A 72 -4.87 1.17 -5.89
C ARG A 72 -4.31 1.49 -4.50
N PRO A 73 -3.85 0.51 -3.69
CA PRO A 73 -3.08 0.84 -2.51
C PRO A 73 -1.83 1.63 -2.88
N ILE A 74 -1.62 2.76 -2.22
CA ILE A 74 -0.50 3.68 -2.48
C ILE A 74 0.43 3.62 -1.28
N GLY A 75 1.71 3.40 -1.55
CA GLY A 75 2.74 3.31 -0.53
C GLY A 75 4.08 3.87 -0.98
N CYS A 76 5.09 3.62 -0.17
CA CYS A 76 6.47 3.94 -0.49
C CYS A 76 7.43 2.90 0.13
N PHE A 77 8.59 2.76 -0.47
CA PHE A 77 9.68 1.98 0.14
C PHE A 77 10.23 2.73 1.35
N GLY A 78 10.61 1.95 2.35
CA GLY A 78 10.98 2.41 3.68
C GLY A 78 11.96 3.58 3.62
N PRO A 79 11.62 4.73 4.22
CA PRO A 79 12.61 5.78 4.40
C PRO A 79 13.70 5.39 5.41
N HIS A 80 13.37 4.47 6.35
CA HIS A 80 14.25 4.07 7.44
C HIS A 80 14.81 2.64 7.31
N ASP A 81 14.00 1.72 6.78
CA ASP A 81 14.34 0.30 6.65
C ASP A 81 14.41 -0.09 5.17
N ARG A 82 15.54 -0.70 4.76
CA ARG A 82 15.82 -1.02 3.34
C ARG A 82 14.91 -2.07 2.71
N GLU A 83 14.20 -2.86 3.52
CA GLU A 83 13.37 -4.01 3.08
C GLU A 83 11.92 -3.88 3.55
N VAL A 84 11.41 -2.65 3.61
CA VAL A 84 10.02 -2.37 4.02
C VAL A 84 9.29 -1.65 2.90
N PHE A 85 8.05 -2.04 2.63
CA PHE A 85 7.09 -1.24 1.89
C PHE A 85 5.95 -0.83 2.82
N THR A 86 5.71 0.48 2.94
CA THR A 86 4.63 1.00 3.78
C THR A 86 3.49 1.50 2.91
N ILE A 87 2.32 0.86 2.98
CA ILE A 87 1.09 1.38 2.38
C ILE A 87 0.59 2.54 3.23
N LEU A 88 0.40 3.68 2.58
CA LEU A 88 0.02 4.94 3.20
C LEU A 88 -1.49 5.17 3.11
N ILE A 89 -2.13 4.65 2.07
CA ILE A 89 -3.59 4.74 1.87
C ILE A 89 -4.04 3.63 0.91
N CYS A 90 -5.22 3.08 1.14
CA CYS A 90 -5.87 2.15 0.22
C CYS A 90 -6.92 2.89 -0.62
N ALA A 91 -6.56 3.26 -1.85
CA ALA A 91 -7.47 3.94 -2.77
C ALA A 91 -8.11 2.95 -3.77
N GLN A 92 -9.09 3.45 -4.51
CA GLN A 92 -9.65 2.77 -5.68
C GLN A 92 -9.54 3.69 -6.90
N GLU A 93 -9.51 3.13 -8.09
CA GLU A 93 -9.66 3.85 -9.34
C GLU A 93 -11.08 3.67 -9.87
N ARG A 94 -11.77 4.77 -10.13
CA ARG A 94 -13.11 4.81 -10.71
C ARG A 94 -13.18 5.96 -11.70
N ASP A 95 -13.66 5.69 -12.92
CA ASP A 95 -13.78 6.70 -13.98
C ASP A 95 -12.47 7.48 -14.18
N THR A 96 -11.35 6.76 -14.28
CA THR A 96 -9.96 7.25 -14.41
C THR A 96 -9.47 8.17 -13.28
N LYS A 97 -10.16 8.18 -12.14
CA LYS A 97 -9.82 9.01 -10.97
C LYS A 97 -9.63 8.15 -9.74
N LEU A 98 -8.69 8.56 -8.89
CA LEU A 98 -8.53 7.96 -7.58
C LEU A 98 -9.68 8.37 -6.65
N VAL A 99 -10.12 7.41 -5.84
CA VAL A 99 -11.11 7.56 -4.78
C VAL A 99 -10.45 7.09 -3.47
N PRO A 100 -10.29 7.98 -2.49
CA PRO A 100 -10.69 9.39 -2.49
C PRO A 100 -9.85 10.26 -3.45
N ARG A 101 -10.40 11.38 -3.93
CA ARG A 101 -9.73 12.27 -4.92
C ARG A 101 -8.42 12.88 -4.42
N ASN A 102 -8.26 13.00 -3.10
CA ASN A 102 -7.05 13.48 -2.45
C ASN A 102 -6.09 12.34 -2.06
N ALA A 103 -6.24 11.13 -2.61
CA ALA A 103 -5.40 9.99 -2.23
C ALA A 103 -3.90 10.25 -2.36
N LEU A 104 -3.47 10.91 -3.45
CA LEU A 104 -2.05 11.23 -3.68
C LEU A 104 -1.51 12.25 -2.68
N SER A 105 -2.25 13.34 -2.43
CA SER A 105 -1.81 14.35 -1.46
C SER A 105 -1.84 13.81 -0.03
N LEU A 106 -2.81 12.96 0.31
CA LEU A 106 -2.86 12.28 1.61
C LEU A 106 -1.71 11.28 1.77
N ALA A 107 -1.37 10.52 0.73
CA ALA A 107 -0.21 9.64 0.74
C ALA A 107 1.09 10.44 0.93
N ALA A 108 1.27 11.54 0.21
CA ALA A 108 2.45 12.41 0.37
C ALA A 108 2.57 12.96 1.80
N ALA A 109 1.46 13.44 2.38
CA ALA A 109 1.43 13.92 3.77
C ALA A 109 1.78 12.80 4.77
N ARG A 110 1.21 11.60 4.60
CA ARG A 110 1.51 10.44 5.45
C ARG A 110 2.96 9.98 5.30
N ARG A 111 3.53 10.06 4.09
CA ARG A 111 4.96 9.80 3.84
C ARG A 111 5.84 10.76 4.64
N ALA A 112 5.51 12.06 4.63
CA ALA A 112 6.22 13.06 5.42
C ALA A 112 6.14 12.78 6.93
N ILE A 113 5.01 12.27 7.42
CA ILE A 113 4.85 11.86 8.82
C ILE A 113 5.77 10.68 9.15
N ILE A 114 5.76 9.59 8.36
CA ILE A 114 6.60 8.41 8.68
C ILE A 114 8.10 8.70 8.53
N LEU A 115 8.48 9.66 7.70
CA LEU A 115 9.85 10.17 7.60
C LEU A 115 10.33 10.78 8.92
N ASN A 116 9.43 11.47 9.64
CA ASN A 116 9.75 12.13 10.91
C ASN A 116 9.44 11.26 12.15
N ASP A 117 8.50 10.32 12.06
CA ASP A 117 8.15 9.40 13.15
C ASP A 117 7.96 7.98 12.62
N ARG A 118 9.01 7.16 12.79
CA ARG A 118 9.02 5.77 12.34
C ARG A 118 7.91 4.92 12.97
N ARG A 119 7.39 5.28 14.15
CA ARG A 119 6.32 4.54 14.84
C ARG A 119 4.99 4.61 14.08
N ARG A 120 4.89 5.52 13.10
CA ARG A 120 3.73 5.69 12.23
C ARG A 120 3.70 4.70 11.06
N ALA A 121 4.73 3.87 10.90
CA ALA A 121 4.72 2.70 10.04
C ALA A 121 4.68 1.45 10.92
N SER A 122 3.54 0.75 10.92
CA SER A 122 3.31 -0.46 11.73
C SER A 122 3.30 -1.70 10.86
N ASP A 123 3.79 -2.81 11.38
CA ASP A 123 3.66 -4.12 10.73
C ASP A 123 2.17 -4.44 10.52
N SER A 124 1.87 -5.06 9.36
CA SER A 124 0.53 -5.51 9.01
C SER A 124 0.32 -6.95 9.46
N ARG A 125 -0.88 -7.25 9.94
CA ARG A 125 -1.24 -8.57 10.49
C ARG A 125 -1.83 -9.54 9.46
N ILE A 126 -1.83 -9.15 8.18
CA ILE A 126 -2.52 -9.88 7.09
C ILE A 126 -1.84 -11.21 6.72
N LEU A 127 -0.58 -11.41 7.13
CA LEU A 127 0.28 -12.53 6.72
C LEU A 127 0.87 -13.28 7.92
N GLU A 128 0.35 -13.01 9.12
CA GLU A 128 0.69 -13.70 10.36
C GLU A 128 -0.16 -14.97 10.55
#